data_AF-A0A957VXE4-F1
#
_entry.id   AF-A0A957VXE4-F1
#
_cell.length_a   1.000
_cell.length_b   1.000
_cell.length_c   1.000
_cell.angle_alpha   90.00
_cell.angle_beta   90.00
_cell.angle_gamma   90.00
#
_symmetry.space_group_name_H-M   'P 1'
#
loop_
_entity.id
_entity.type
_entity.pdbx_description
1 polymer ?
#
loop_
_entity_poly.entity_id
_entity_poly.type
_entity_poly.pdbx_seq_one_letter_code
_entity_poly.pdbx_strand_id
1 'polypeptide(L)' 'MLHTKLYIPAPRPDQVPRPQLWARLEAGLSRQFTLISAPAGFGKTALISSWIDHLRLTTDDL' A
#
# COMPACT_ATOMS: atom_id res chain seq x y z
N MET A 1 10.54 20.46 16.66
CA MET A 1 10.24 19.05 17.00
C MET A 1 9.79 18.33 15.75
N LEU A 2 10.36 17.15 15.44
CA LEU A 2 10.00 16.35 14.27
C LEU A 2 8.81 15.46 14.65
N HIS A 3 7.60 15.82 14.24
CA HIS A 3 6.43 14.96 14.44
C HIS A 3 6.43 13.84 13.39
N THR A 4 6.48 12.58 13.85
CA THR A 4 6.29 11.43 12.97
C THR A 4 4.86 11.43 12.44
N LYS A 5 4.73 11.57 11.11
CA LYS A 5 3.45 11.54 10.41
C LYS A 5 2.94 10.09 10.34
N LEU A 6 1.96 9.74 11.17
CA LEU A 6 1.36 8.40 11.27
C LEU A 6 0.01 8.26 10.53
N TYR A 7 -0.34 9.20 9.65
CA TYR A 7 -1.54 9.06 8.83
C TYR A 7 -1.24 8.46 7.46
N ILE A 8 -2.14 7.62 6.97
CA ILE A 8 -2.09 7.08 5.61
C ILE A 8 -2.33 8.25 4.65
N PRO A 9 -1.41 8.56 3.72
CA PRO A 9 -1.65 9.61 2.75
C PRO A 9 -2.81 9.19 1.84
N ALA A 10 -3.67 10.15 1.52
CA ALA A 10 -4.79 9.93 0.63
C ALA A 10 -4.30 9.33 -0.71
N PRO A 11 -5.03 8.34 -1.26
CA PRO A 11 -4.74 7.82 -2.58
C PRO A 11 -4.82 8.96 -3.60
N ARG A 12 -3.87 8.97 -4.55
CA ARG A 12 -3.87 9.99 -5.60
C ARG A 12 -4.76 9.51 -6.75
N PRO A 13 -5.54 10.39 -7.40
CA PRO A 13 -6.44 9.98 -8.48
C PRO A 13 -5.70 9.41 -9.71
N ASP A 14 -4.41 9.70 -9.88
CA ASP A 14 -3.54 9.23 -10.96
C ASP A 14 -2.71 7.99 -10.59
N GLN A 15 -3.12 7.24 -9.57
CA GLN A 15 -2.35 6.10 -9.09
C GLN A 15 -2.36 4.96 -10.12
N VAL A 16 -1.17 4.62 -10.62
CA VAL A 16 -1.00 3.50 -11.56
C VAL A 16 -1.28 2.18 -10.81
N PRO A 17 -2.23 1.34 -11.26
CA PRO A 17 -2.49 0.05 -10.67
C PRO A 17 -1.25 -0.85 -10.71
N ARG A 18 -0.97 -1.56 -9.62
CA ARG A 18 0.19 -2.45 -9.49
C ARG A 18 -0.25 -3.85 -9.04
N PRO A 19 -1.10 -4.55 -9.80
CA PRO A 19 -1.74 -5.79 -9.38
C PRO A 19 -0.73 -6.89 -9.00
N GLN A 20 0.39 -7.00 -9.71
CA GLN A 20 1.43 -7.98 -9.39
C GLN A 20 2.09 -7.71 -8.02
N LEU A 21 2.22 -6.45 -7.62
CA LEU A 21 2.77 -6.11 -6.31
C LEU A 21 1.72 -6.25 -5.21
N TRP A 22 0.46 -5.97 -5.49
CA TRP A 22 -0.66 -6.22 -4.57
C TRP A 22 -0.80 -7.70 -4.25
N ALA A 23 -0.77 -8.57 -5.25
CA ALA A 23 -0.80 -10.02 -5.05
C ALA A 23 0.36 -10.52 -4.15
N ARG A 24 1.55 -9.90 -4.27
CA ARG A 24 2.69 -10.21 -3.40
C ARG A 24 2.49 -9.72 -1.96
N LEU A 25 1.81 -8.58 -1.78
CA LEU A 25 1.45 -8.08 -0.45
C LEU A 25 0.38 -8.96 0.21
N GLU A 26 -0.64 -9.38 -0.55
CA GLU A 26 -1.67 -10.31 -0.09
C GLU A 26 -1.09 -11.67 0.31
N ALA A 27 -0.21 -12.23 -0.52
CA ALA A 27 0.52 -13.45 -0.16
C ALA A 27 1.33 -13.26 1.14
N GLY A 28 1.86 -12.05 1.37
CA GLY A 28 2.57 -11.67 2.59
C GLY A 28 1.69 -11.60 3.85
N LEU A 29 0.37 -11.41 3.72
CA LEU A 29 -0.56 -11.42 4.87
C LEU A 29 -0.64 -12.78 5.55
N SER A 30 -0.33 -13.86 4.83
CA SER A 30 -0.24 -15.22 5.39
C SER A 30 1.02 -15.48 6.22
N ARG A 31 1.96 -14.52 6.25
CA ARG A 31 3.25 -14.63 6.97
C ARG A 31 3.19 -13.84 8.28
N GLN A 32 3.97 -14.27 9.26
CA GLN A 32 4.11 -13.55 10.53
C GLN A 32 4.69 -12.14 10.36
N PHE A 33 5.49 -11.90 9.30
CA PHE A 33 6.12 -10.63 9.03
C PHE A 33 6.40 -10.46 7.53
N THR A 34 6.18 -9.25 7.01
CA THR A 34 6.47 -8.87 5.60
C THR A 34 7.32 -7.61 5.56
N LEU A 35 8.50 -7.69 4.93
CA LEU A 35 9.40 -6.55 4.72
C LEU A 35 9.26 -5.99 3.30
N ILE A 36 9.05 -4.68 3.20
CA ILE A 36 9.04 -3.96 1.93
C ILE A 36 10.31 -3.11 1.85
N SER A 37 11.24 -3.48 0.98
CA SER A 37 12.50 -2.75 0.76
C SER A 37 12.57 -2.17 -0.65
N ALA A 38 12.96 -0.90 -0.74
CA ALA A 38 13.27 -0.19 -1.98
C ALA A 38 14.00 1.13 -1.62
N PRO A 39 14.77 1.75 -2.55
CA PRO A 39 15.40 3.04 -2.29
C PRO A 39 14.40 4.17 -2.02
N ALA A 40 14.91 5.33 -1.61
CA ALA A 40 14.09 6.54 -1.48
C ALA A 40 13.46 6.93 -2.82
N GLY A 41 12.22 7.42 -2.83
CA GLY A 41 11.51 7.81 -4.05
C GLY A 41 10.84 6.67 -4.84
N PHE A 42 11.11 5.40 -4.54
CA PHE A 42 10.54 4.25 -5.27
C PHE A 42 9.05 3.97 -4.99
N GLY A 43 8.37 4.82 -4.23
CA GLY A 43 6.93 4.70 -4.03
C GLY A 43 6.49 3.59 -3.07
N LYS A 44 7.32 3.17 -2.11
CA LYS A 44 6.91 2.19 -1.06
C LYS A 44 5.60 2.57 -0.37
N THR A 45 5.51 3.82 0.10
CA THR A 45 4.29 4.35 0.73
C THR A 45 3.14 4.43 -0.26
N ALA A 46 3.40 4.82 -1.51
CA ALA A 46 2.38 4.87 -2.56
C ALA A 46 1.83 3.48 -2.89
N LEU A 47 2.66 2.44 -2.91
CA LEU A 47 2.24 1.06 -3.13
C LEU A 47 1.29 0.61 -2.01
N ILE A 48 1.64 0.86 -0.75
CA ILE A 48 0.81 0.46 0.40
C ILE A 48 -0.52 1.23 0.38
N SER A 49 -0.50 2.54 0.15
CA SER A 49 -1.73 3.34 0.05
C SER A 49 -2.64 2.86 -1.08
N SER A 50 -2.10 2.56 -2.29
CA SER A 50 -2.92 2.02 -3.39
C SER A 50 -3.57 0.69 -3.05
N TRP A 51 -2.84 -0.16 -2.32
CA TRP A 51 -3.31 -1.50 -2.00
C TRP A 51 -4.42 -1.44 -0.96
N ILE A 52 -4.27 -0.61 0.07
CA ILE A 52 -5.32 -0.36 1.07
C ILE A 52 -6.58 0.19 0.40
N ASP A 53 -6.43 1.12 -0.54
CA ASP A 53 -7.57 1.68 -1.28
C ASP A 53 -8.28 0.62 -2.13
N HIS A 54 -7.52 -0.22 -2.83
CA HIS A 54 -8.07 -1.36 -3.57
C HIS A 54 -8.85 -2.34 -2.67
N LEU A 55 -8.32 -2.65 -1.48
CA LEU A 55 -9.02 -3.51 -0.52
C LEU A 55 -10.35 -2.89 -0.05
N ARG A 56 -10.42 -1.56 0.10
CA ARG A 56 -11.65 -0.85 0.47
C ARG A 56 -12.70 -0.91 -0.64
N LEU A 57 -12.29 -0.63 -1.88
CA LEU A 57 -13.16 -0.75 -3.05
C LEU A 57 -13.74 -2.16 -3.19
N THR A 58 -12.94 -3.18 -2.88
CA THR A 58 -13.38 -4.58 -2.92
C THR A 58 -14.32 -4.95 -1.77
N THR A 59 -14.27 -4.22 -0.64
CA THR A 59 -15.09 -4.49 0.55
C THR A 59 -16.45 -3.79 0.49
N ASP A 60 -16.53 -2.61 -0.14
CA ASP A 60 -17.80 -1.86 -0.30
C ASP A 60 -18.74 -2.49 -1.37
N ASP A 61 -18.26 -3.47 -2.13
CA ASP A 61 -19.02 -4.22 -3.15
C ASP A 61 -19.70 -5.51 -2.61
N LEU A 62 -19.74 -5.72 -1.29
CA LEU A 62 -20.43 -6.84 -0.60
C LEU A 62 -21.46 -6.33 0.43
#